data_AF-A0A3C0QHG4-F1
#
_entry.id   AF-A0A3C0QHG4-F1
#
_cell.length_a   1.000
_cell.length_b   1.000
_cell.length_c   1.000
_cell.angle_alpha   90.00
_cell.angle_beta   90.00
_cell.angle_gamma   90.00
#
_symmetry.space_group_name_H-M   'P 1'
#
loop_
_entity.id
_entity.type
_entity.pdbx_description
1 polymer ?
#
loop_
_entity_poly.entity_id
_entity_poly.type
_entity_poly.pdbx_seq_one_letter_code
_entity_poly.pdbx_strand_id
1 'polypeptide(L)'
;MKYPSNVWKQIKGISVEKLISALEKDDWIRDTGCKQSYAYYKPKTRDRVTIHYHPGKTYRPGMLKKLLAAIGWDEKDLKRLKLIKKK
;
A
#
# COMPACT_ATOMS: atom_id res chain seq x y z
N MET A 1 9.94 -9.12 -5.96
CA MET A 1 9.08 -9.79 -4.95
C MET A 1 8.14 -10.77 -5.64
N LYS A 2 8.01 -12.00 -5.14
CA LYS A 2 7.11 -13.02 -5.69
C LYS A 2 6.16 -13.46 -4.57
N TYR A 3 4.97 -12.87 -4.51
CA TYR A 3 3.95 -13.28 -3.54
C TYR A 3 3.37 -14.64 -3.94
N PRO A 4 3.04 -15.54 -2.98
CA PRO A 4 2.29 -16.76 -3.26
C PRO A 4 0.95 -16.45 -3.96
N SER A 5 0.47 -17.36 -4.81
CA SER A 5 -0.77 -17.16 -5.59
C SER A 5 -1.98 -16.78 -4.71
N ASN A 6 -2.11 -17.40 -3.54
CA ASN A 6 -3.20 -17.11 -2.58
C ASN A 6 -3.08 -15.73 -1.93
N VAL A 7 -1.85 -15.27 -1.68
CA VAL A 7 -1.57 -13.94 -1.15
C VAL A 7 -1.88 -12.91 -2.23
N TRP A 8 -1.39 -13.12 -3.46
CA TRP A 8 -1.65 -12.24 -4.60
C TRP A 8 -3.14 -12.05 -4.89
N LYS A 9 -3.95 -13.12 -4.81
CA LYS A 9 -5.40 -13.05 -4.99
C LYS A 9 -6.10 -12.16 -3.96
N GLN A 10 -5.59 -12.08 -2.73
CA GLN A 10 -6.14 -11.20 -1.70
C GLN A 10 -5.71 -9.75 -1.92
N ILE A 11 -4.42 -9.50 -2.16
CA ILE A 11 -3.89 -8.14 -2.32
C ILE A 11 -4.51 -7.42 -3.53
N LYS A 12 -4.72 -8.12 -4.65
CA LYS A 12 -5.32 -7.50 -5.86
C LYS A 12 -6.74 -6.96 -5.64
N GLY A 13 -7.45 -7.43 -4.62
CA GLY A 13 -8.81 -7.01 -4.28
C GLY A 13 -8.89 -5.89 -3.25
N ILE A 14 -7.75 -5.35 -2.82
CA ILE A 14 -7.71 -4.33 -1.77
C ILE A 14 -8.06 -2.96 -2.36
N SER A 15 -9.03 -2.28 -1.75
CA SER A 15 -9.40 -0.91 -2.11
C SER A 15 -8.30 0.09 -1.73
N VAL A 16 -8.27 1.22 -2.42
CA VAL A 16 -7.29 2.28 -2.11
C VAL A 16 -7.41 2.76 -0.65
N GLU A 17 -8.61 2.80 -0.08
CA GLU A 17 -8.84 3.18 1.32
C GLU A 17 -8.16 2.23 2.31
N LYS A 18 -8.22 0.92 2.05
CA LYS A 18 -7.53 -0.08 2.87
C LYS A 18 -6.01 0.05 2.74
N LEU A 19 -5.51 0.38 1.54
CA LEU A 19 -4.08 0.66 1.34
C LEU A 19 -3.64 1.89 2.11
N ILE A 20 -4.40 2.98 2.07
CA ILE A 20 -4.14 4.21 2.84
C ILE A 20 -4.11 3.90 4.34
N SER A 21 -5.15 3.22 4.86
CA SER A 21 -5.19 2.84 6.28
C SER A 21 -4.01 1.96 6.68
N ALA A 22 -3.52 1.11 5.79
CA ALA A 22 -2.34 0.30 6.05
C ALA A 22 -1.03 1.09 6.00
N LEU A 23 -0.91 2.09 5.12
CA LEU A 23 0.24 3.00 5.09
C LEU A 23 0.34 3.77 6.40
N GLU A 24 -0.78 4.35 6.86
CA GLU A 24 -0.83 5.11 8.12
C GLU A 24 -0.49 4.22 9.33
N LYS A 25 -0.90 2.95 9.33
CA LYS A 25 -0.50 1.95 10.35
C LYS A 25 0.96 1.50 10.27
N ASP A 26 1.61 1.75 9.14
CA ASP A 26 3.03 1.46 8.91
C ASP A 26 3.91 2.71 9.05
N ASP A 27 3.43 3.70 9.82
CA ASP A 27 4.11 4.96 10.12
C ASP A 27 4.41 5.81 8.87
N TRP A 28 3.65 5.64 7.79
CA TRP A 28 3.68 6.58 6.67
C TRP A 28 2.85 7.80 7.03
N ILE A 29 3.42 8.97 6.80
CA ILE A 29 2.78 10.25 7.08
C ILE A 29 2.33 10.86 5.76
N ARG A 30 1.07 11.27 5.71
CA ARG A 30 0.54 12.00 4.55
C ARG A 30 1.20 13.38 4.46
N ASP A 31 1.73 13.69 3.29
CA ASP A 31 2.24 15.02 2.97
C ASP A 31 1.07 15.93 2.61
N THR A 32 0.74 16.85 3.52
CA THR A 32 -0.35 17.83 3.35
C THR A 32 0.07 19.06 2.54
N GLY A 33 1.36 19.20 2.22
CA GLY A 33 1.87 20.28 1.36
C GLY A 33 1.43 20.15 -0.08
N CYS A 34 1.12 18.92 -0.53
CA CYS A 34 0.66 18.66 -1.88
C CYS A 34 -0.87 18.52 -1.95
N LYS A 35 -1.60 19.64 -2.07
CA LYS A 35 -3.07 19.67 -2.04
C LYS A 35 -3.78 18.76 -3.07
N GLN A 36 -3.12 18.46 -4.18
CA GLN A 36 -3.71 17.70 -5.29
C GLN A 36 -3.29 16.22 -5.33
N SER A 37 -2.36 15.78 -4.46
CA SER A 37 -1.88 14.40 -4.47
C SER A 37 -1.96 13.76 -3.09
N TYR A 38 -2.27 12.46 -3.05
CA TYR A 38 -2.15 11.67 -1.82
C TYR A 38 -0.71 11.19 -1.72
N ALA A 39 0.21 12.12 -1.51
CA ALA A 39 1.61 11.82 -1.25
C ALA A 39 1.79 11.37 0.20
N TYR A 40 2.59 10.34 0.41
CA TYR A 40 2.98 9.82 1.72
C TYR A 40 4.50 9.72 1.77
N TYR A 41 5.08 9.99 2.93
CA TYR A 41 6.50 9.80 3.18
C TYR A 41 6.70 8.96 4.45
N LYS A 42 7.80 8.20 4.49
CA LYS A 42 8.19 7.40 5.65
C LYS A 42 9.39 8.05 6.33
N PRO A 43 9.24 8.67 7.52
CA PRO A 43 10.34 9.42 8.16
C PRO A 43 11.60 8.59 8.39
N LYS A 44 11.42 7.31 8.72
CA LYS A 44 12.51 6.39 9.07
C LYS A 44 13.42 6.05 7.88
N THR A 45 12.84 5.89 6.69
CA THR A 45 13.57 5.46 5.47
C THR A 45 13.72 6.57 4.45
N ARG A 46 13.04 7.71 4.65
CA ARG A 46 12.93 8.84 3.70
C ARG A 46 12.29 8.47 2.36
N ASP A 47 11.61 7.33 2.30
CA ASP A 47 10.86 6.92 1.11
C ASP A 47 9.63 7.80 0.92
N ARG A 48 9.24 7.97 -0.35
CA ARG A 48 8.04 8.70 -0.74
C ARG A 48 7.23 7.89 -1.74
N VAL A 49 5.92 7.97 -1.59
CA VAL A 49 4.98 7.29 -2.48
C VAL A 49 3.77 8.16 -2.75
N THR A 50 3.29 8.15 -3.99
CA THR A 50 2.06 8.85 -4.36
C THR A 50 0.96 7.83 -4.60
N ILE A 51 -0.14 8.02 -3.90
CA ILE A 51 -1.35 7.22 -4.04
C ILE A 51 -2.29 7.95 -5.01
N HIS A 52 -2.64 7.29 -6.11
CA HIS A 52 -3.72 7.76 -6.96
C HIS A 52 -5.05 7.35 -6.31
N TYR A 53 -5.70 8.32 -5.67
CA TYR A 53 -6.92 8.07 -4.92
C TYR A 53 -8.16 8.13 -5.82
N HIS A 54 -8.81 6.99 -5.99
CA HIS A 54 -10.13 6.89 -6.57
C HIS A 54 -11.01 6.06 -5.61
N PRO A 55 -12.05 6.67 -5.01
CA PRO A 55 -12.94 5.98 -4.08
C PRO A 55 -13.50 4.69 -4.67
N GLY A 56 -13.54 3.62 -3.86
CA GLY A 56 -14.10 2.32 -4.25
C GLY A 56 -13.32 1.55 -5.32
N LYS A 57 -12.23 2.09 -5.87
CA LYS A 57 -11.41 1.39 -6.88
C LYS A 57 -10.27 0.60 -6.24
N THR A 58 -9.78 -0.39 -7.00
CA THR A 58 -8.56 -1.15 -6.70
C THR A 58 -7.49 -0.81 -7.74
N TYR A 59 -6.22 -1.06 -7.40
CA TYR A 59 -5.13 -0.90 -8.36
C TYR A 59 -5.09 -2.05 -9.37
N ARG A 60 -4.79 -1.71 -10.63
CA ARG A 60 -4.41 -2.70 -11.63
C ARG A 60 -3.18 -3.47 -11.14
N PRO A 61 -3.07 -4.78 -11.44
CA PRO A 61 -1.95 -5.64 -11.02
C PRO A 61 -0.56 -5.03 -11.19
N GLY A 62 -0.29 -4.39 -12.33
CA GLY A 62 1.00 -3.76 -12.61
C GLY A 62 1.31 -2.58 -11.68
N MET A 63 0.33 -1.71 -11.43
CA MET A 63 0.49 -0.56 -10.53
C MET A 63 0.65 -1.01 -9.09
N LEU A 64 -0.13 -2.00 -8.67
CA LEU A 64 -0.04 -2.57 -7.33
C LEU A 64 1.33 -3.18 -7.05
N LYS A 65 1.93 -3.89 -8.03
CA LYS A 65 3.29 -4.43 -7.88
C LYS A 65 4.33 -3.33 -7.69
N LYS A 66 4.25 -2.27 -8.51
CA LYS A 66 5.17 -1.12 -8.40
C LYS A 66 5.02 -0.43 -7.05
N LEU A 67 3.79 -0.23 -6.59
CA LEU A 67 3.48 0.36 -5.29
C LEU A 67 4.08 -0.46 -4.15
N LEU A 68 3.81 -1.78 -4.12
CA LEU A 68 4.33 -2.67 -3.07
C LEU A 68 5.86 -2.74 -3.07
N ALA A 69 6.48 -2.71 -4.24
CA ALA A 69 7.93 -2.68 -4.37
C ALA A 69 8.53 -1.37 -3.83
N ALA A 70 7.86 -0.23 -4.07
CA ALA A 70 8.31 1.07 -3.60
C ALA A 70 8.20 1.23 -2.07
N ILE A 71 7.13 0.69 -1.47
CA ILE A 71 6.93 0.76 -0.01
C ILE A 71 7.66 -0.36 0.76
N GLY A 72 8.16 -1.38 0.06
CA GLY A 72 8.98 -2.44 0.61
C GLY A 72 8.24 -3.52 1.41
N TRP A 73 6.90 -3.58 1.37
CA TRP A 73 6.14 -4.55 2.17
C TRP A 73 6.31 -5.98 1.69
N ASP A 74 6.70 -6.84 2.63
CA ASP A 74 6.71 -8.28 2.43
C ASP A 74 5.39 -8.94 2.87
N GLU A 75 5.30 -10.27 2.78
CA GLU A 75 4.10 -10.98 3.22
C GLU A 75 3.81 -10.81 4.72
N LYS A 76 4.85 -10.67 5.57
CA LYS A 76 4.69 -10.48 7.01
C LYS A 76 4.10 -9.10 7.30
N ASP A 77 4.54 -8.07 6.60
CA ASP A 77 3.96 -6.73 6.68
C ASP A 77 2.50 -6.73 6.25
N LEU A 78 2.18 -7.37 5.13
CA LEU A 78 0.80 -7.47 4.67
C LEU A 78 -0.12 -8.17 5.69
N LYS A 79 0.38 -9.18 6.41
CA LYS A 79 -0.34 -9.83 7.52
C LYS A 79 -0.44 -8.92 8.74
N ARG A 80 0.65 -8.23 9.12
CA ARG A 80 0.70 -7.28 10.25
C ARG A 80 -0.29 -6.14 10.06
N LEU A 81 -0.38 -5.61 8.83
CA LEU A 81 -1.25 -4.51 8.44
C LEU A 81 -2.69 -4.96 8.12
N LYS A 82 -3.01 -6.25 8.32
CA LYS A 82 -4.33 -6.85 8.11
C LYS A 82 -4.86 -6.70 6.67
N LEU A 83 -3.95 -6.64 5.69
CA LEU A 83 -4.27 -6.58 4.26
C LEU A 83 -4.60 -7.96 3.70
N ILE A 84 -4.00 -9.01 4.27
CA ILE A 84 -4.28 -10.41 3.94
C ILE A 84 -4.57 -11.19 5.23
N LYS A 85 -5.31 -12.29 5.11
CA LYS A 85 -5.62 -13.16 6.25
C LYS A 85 -4.34 -13.83 6.78
N LYS A 86 -4.21 -13.90 8.12
CA LYS A 86 -3.29 -14.82 8.79
C LYS A 86 -3.83 -16.22 8.56
N LYS A 87 -3.14 -17.01 7.75
CA LYS A 87 -3.38 -18.45 7.63
C LYS A 87 -2.37 -19.14 8.52
#